data_AF-A0A5B0SLL2-F1
#
_entry.id   AF-A0A5B0SLL2-F1
#
_cell.length_a   1.000
_cell.length_b   1.000
_cell.length_c   1.000
_cell.angle_alpha   90.00
_cell.angle_beta   90.00
_cell.angle_gamma   90.00
#
_symmetry.space_group_name_H-M   'P 1'
#
loop_
_entity.id
_entity.type
_entity.pdbx_description
1 polymer ?
#
loop_
_entity_poly.entity_id
_entity_poly.type
_entity_poly.pdbx_seq_one_letter_code
_entity_poly.pdbx_strand_id
1 'polypeptide(L)'
;MKPDFMCHEHDSSKEGEDYYESPNVLGKLFREIPADKIDIFIPASKIDDDIAELHRIRRTERKKFGGVYEPLDSNDRLSKLIVRRIKLKYPSSEEHRSILRFDDRLREELRSLMGWFGAELMKICKLNSVSTGQAGHHLAESEAFLGVIIMPCDRFQKRTALSRLLEQTSELFGLLKSEIIGSSARKTDEESAEIDELDDNDYRSGDSSERTADRNDRIFALHRAFVAWTVATHSQSNLFGTHSFGFISLGILLNQLFLD
;
A
#
# COMPACT_ATOMS: atom_id res chain seq x y z
N MET A 1 20.00 -40.03 -35.27
CA MET A 1 18.80 -39.21 -34.97
C MET A 1 19.23 -37.76 -34.87
N LYS A 2 18.70 -36.89 -35.72
CA LYS A 2 18.84 -35.42 -35.56
C LYS A 2 17.78 -34.93 -34.56
N PRO A 3 18.07 -33.91 -33.74
CA PRO A 3 17.10 -33.37 -32.79
C PRO A 3 16.00 -32.56 -33.50
N ASP A 4 14.77 -32.65 -32.98
CA ASP A 4 13.51 -32.19 -33.60
C ASP A 4 13.44 -30.71 -34.00
N PHE A 5 14.26 -29.83 -33.40
CA PHE A 5 14.22 -28.40 -33.70
C PHE A 5 14.86 -28.00 -35.05
N MET A 6 15.38 -28.97 -35.81
CA MET A 6 15.92 -28.75 -37.16
C MET A 6 15.02 -29.30 -38.27
N CYS A 7 13.78 -29.70 -37.97
CA CYS A 7 12.79 -30.09 -38.98
C CYS A 7 12.14 -28.85 -39.60
N HIS A 8 12.34 -28.65 -40.90
CA HIS A 8 11.61 -27.67 -41.70
C HIS A 8 10.23 -28.23 -42.09
N GLU A 9 9.25 -28.07 -41.21
CA GLU A 9 7.82 -28.24 -41.51
C GLU A 9 7.23 -26.82 -41.63
N HIS A 10 6.60 -26.31 -42.70
CA HIS A 10 6.27 -26.78 -44.03
C HIS A 10 6.10 -25.54 -44.92
N ASP A 11 6.65 -25.58 -46.14
CA ASP A 11 6.16 -24.79 -47.26
C ASP A 11 5.22 -25.71 -48.06
N SER A 12 3.91 -25.51 -47.95
CA SER A 12 2.92 -26.06 -48.90
C SER A 12 1.58 -25.33 -48.77
N SER A 13 1.37 -24.41 -49.71
CA SER A 13 0.14 -24.21 -50.49
C SER A 13 -1.23 -24.29 -49.80
N LYS A 14 -1.90 -23.13 -49.80
CA LYS A 14 -3.34 -22.88 -49.70
C LYS A 14 -4.24 -24.04 -50.17
N GLU A 15 -5.07 -24.56 -49.25
CA GLU A 15 -6.52 -24.76 -49.41
C GLU A 15 -7.13 -25.28 -48.10
N GLY A 16 -8.05 -24.50 -47.49
CA GLY A 16 -8.92 -24.92 -46.37
C GLY A 16 -8.62 -24.25 -45.03
N GLU A 17 -9.37 -23.20 -44.70
CA GLU A 17 -9.22 -22.39 -43.47
C GLU A 17 -9.73 -23.12 -42.20
N ASP A 18 -8.82 -23.19 -41.21
CA ASP A 18 -9.06 -22.90 -39.79
C ASP A 18 -9.74 -23.90 -38.82
N TYR A 19 -9.47 -25.22 -38.85
CA TYR A 19 -9.91 -26.08 -37.72
C TYR A 19 -9.00 -27.27 -37.34
N TYR A 20 -8.82 -27.48 -36.03
CA TYR A 20 -8.27 -28.72 -35.45
C TYR A 20 -9.36 -29.81 -35.41
N GLU A 21 -9.14 -30.94 -36.09
CA GLU A 21 -10.05 -32.09 -36.06
C GLU A 21 -9.75 -32.98 -34.85
N SER A 22 -10.59 -32.88 -33.82
CA SER A 22 -10.59 -33.83 -32.69
C SER A 22 -11.58 -34.97 -32.95
N PRO A 23 -11.19 -36.23 -32.72
CA PRO A 23 -12.07 -37.39 -32.92
C PRO A 23 -13.15 -37.55 -31.82
N ASN A 24 -13.13 -36.72 -30.76
CA ASN A 24 -14.04 -36.86 -29.62
C ASN A 24 -15.31 -36.01 -29.77
N VAL A 25 -16.47 -36.59 -29.41
CA VAL A 25 -17.82 -36.00 -29.55
C VAL A 25 -17.94 -34.60 -28.95
N LEU A 26 -17.23 -34.32 -27.85
CA LEU A 26 -17.21 -32.99 -27.23
C LEU A 26 -16.69 -31.89 -28.18
N GLY A 27 -15.71 -32.22 -29.04
CA GLY A 27 -15.14 -31.28 -30.00
C GLY A 27 -16.09 -30.84 -31.11
N LYS A 28 -17.15 -31.63 -31.38
CA LYS A 28 -18.21 -31.26 -32.32
C LYS A 28 -19.23 -30.29 -31.70
N LEU A 29 -19.52 -30.42 -30.40
CA LEU A 29 -20.52 -29.59 -29.72
C LEU A 29 -20.10 -28.12 -29.60
N PHE A 30 -18.80 -27.84 -29.50
CA PHE A 30 -18.25 -26.48 -29.41
C PHE A 30 -18.08 -25.78 -30.78
N ARG A 31 -18.39 -26.44 -31.90
CA ARG A 31 -18.27 -25.87 -33.26
C ARG A 31 -19.52 -25.12 -33.74
N GLU A 32 -20.68 -25.27 -33.10
CA GLU A 32 -21.94 -24.66 -33.55
C GLU A 32 -22.29 -23.33 -32.86
N ILE A 33 -21.45 -22.84 -31.95
CA ILE A 33 -21.67 -21.53 -31.33
C ILE A 33 -20.86 -20.49 -32.12
N PRO A 34 -21.49 -19.63 -32.94
CA PRO A 34 -20.79 -18.52 -33.55
C PRO A 34 -20.19 -17.63 -32.45
N ALA A 35 -18.86 -17.54 -32.44
CA ALA A 35 -18.08 -16.80 -31.44
C ALA A 35 -18.53 -15.32 -31.33
N ASP A 36 -19.08 -14.80 -32.42
CA ASP A 36 -19.56 -13.43 -32.61
C ASP A 36 -20.82 -13.10 -31.79
N LYS A 37 -21.50 -14.11 -31.20
CA LYS A 37 -22.76 -13.94 -30.45
C LYS A 37 -22.65 -14.14 -28.94
N ILE A 38 -21.44 -14.33 -28.41
CA ILE A 38 -21.23 -14.48 -26.96
C ILE A 38 -20.89 -13.11 -26.36
N ASP A 39 -21.88 -12.23 -26.26
CA ASP A 39 -21.80 -10.90 -25.61
C ASP A 39 -21.74 -10.95 -24.06
N ILE A 40 -21.38 -12.10 -23.48
CA ILE A 40 -21.35 -12.32 -22.03
C ILE A 40 -19.94 -12.15 -21.45
N PHE A 41 -18.92 -12.21 -22.31
CA PHE A 41 -17.55 -11.99 -21.90
C PHE A 41 -17.02 -10.75 -22.60
N ILE A 42 -17.20 -9.58 -21.98
CA ILE A 42 -16.24 -8.50 -22.22
C ILE A 42 -14.88 -9.13 -21.88
N PRO A 43 -13.97 -9.30 -22.84
CA PRO A 43 -12.69 -9.94 -22.56
C PRO A 43 -12.03 -9.11 -21.47
N ALA A 44 -11.74 -9.71 -20.32
CA ALA A 44 -11.00 -9.03 -19.25
C ALA A 44 -9.72 -8.38 -19.80
N SER A 45 -9.15 -8.95 -20.87
CA SER A 45 -8.03 -8.40 -21.63
C SER A 45 -8.30 -7.03 -22.26
N LYS A 46 -9.50 -6.73 -22.79
CA LYS A 46 -9.78 -5.41 -23.38
C LYS A 46 -9.91 -4.32 -22.30
N ILE A 47 -10.53 -4.65 -21.16
CA ILE A 47 -10.57 -3.74 -20.01
C ILE A 47 -9.15 -3.54 -19.46
N ASP A 48 -8.37 -4.61 -19.31
CA ASP A 48 -6.98 -4.53 -18.86
C ASP A 48 -6.08 -3.79 -19.86
N ASP A 49 -6.32 -3.92 -21.17
CA ASP A 49 -5.60 -3.22 -22.22
C ASP A 49 -5.96 -1.74 -22.24
N ASP A 50 -7.24 -1.39 -22.13
CA ASP A 50 -7.71 0.00 -22.04
C ASP A 50 -7.20 0.67 -20.75
N ILE A 51 -7.21 -0.05 -19.61
CA ILE A 51 -6.62 0.40 -18.33
C ILE A 51 -5.11 0.53 -18.48
N ALA A 52 -4.42 -0.46 -19.04
CA ALA A 52 -2.98 -0.42 -19.26
C ALA A 52 -2.57 0.68 -20.24
N GLU A 53 -3.40 0.99 -21.24
CA GLU A 53 -3.21 2.05 -22.22
C GLU A 53 -3.46 3.43 -21.59
N LEU A 54 -4.54 3.61 -20.82
CA LEU A 54 -4.77 4.79 -19.97
C LEU A 54 -3.60 5.04 -19.01
N HIS A 55 -3.05 3.99 -18.39
CA HIS A 55 -1.90 4.10 -17.51
C HIS A 55 -0.58 4.31 -18.27
N ARG A 56 -0.42 3.78 -19.50
CA ARG A 56 0.72 4.07 -20.37
C ARG A 56 0.72 5.53 -20.81
N ILE A 57 -0.44 6.07 -21.23
CA ILE A 57 -0.61 7.47 -21.61
C ILE A 57 -0.26 8.39 -20.43
N ARG A 58 -0.77 8.09 -19.22
CA ARG A 58 -0.42 8.83 -18.00
C ARG A 58 1.06 8.72 -17.61
N ARG A 59 1.73 7.60 -17.92
CA ARG A 59 3.19 7.44 -17.73
C ARG A 59 4.02 8.18 -18.78
N THR A 60 3.51 8.44 -19.98
CA THR A 60 4.25 9.21 -21.00
C THR A 60 4.07 10.72 -20.83
N GLU A 61 2.98 11.17 -20.20
CA GLU A 61 2.77 12.57 -19.76
C GLU A 61 3.62 12.96 -18.51
N ARG A 62 4.69 12.21 -18.25
CA ARG A 62 5.63 12.26 -17.12
C ARG A 62 6.33 13.61 -16.86
N LYS A 63 6.06 14.67 -17.62
CA LYS A 63 6.58 16.01 -17.32
C LYS A 63 5.80 16.75 -16.23
N LYS A 64 4.66 16.23 -15.77
CA LYS A 64 3.89 16.82 -14.66
C LYS A 64 3.66 15.78 -13.57
N PHE A 65 4.71 15.52 -12.79
CA PHE A 65 4.77 14.53 -11.70
C PHE A 65 3.85 14.84 -10.50
N GLY A 66 2.71 15.49 -10.72
CA GLY A 66 1.87 16.04 -9.65
C GLY A 66 0.41 16.31 -9.95
N GLY A 67 -0.07 16.00 -11.16
CA GLY A 67 -1.45 16.29 -11.56
C GLY A 67 -2.38 15.08 -11.55
N VAL A 68 -1.89 13.87 -11.22
CA VAL A 68 -2.70 12.64 -11.37
C VAL A 68 -3.64 12.43 -10.18
N TYR A 69 -3.25 12.90 -8.99
CA TYR A 69 -4.05 12.77 -7.79
C TYR A 69 -4.41 14.14 -7.22
N GLU A 70 -5.69 14.30 -6.90
CA GLU A 70 -6.14 15.41 -6.06
C GLU A 70 -5.45 15.34 -4.68
N PRO A 71 -5.35 16.49 -3.98
CA PRO A 71 -4.94 16.51 -2.58
C PRO A 71 -5.77 15.54 -1.74
N LEU A 72 -5.09 14.84 -0.82
CA LEU A 72 -5.75 13.97 0.15
C LEU A 72 -6.77 14.79 0.95
N ASP A 73 -8.02 14.32 0.98
CA ASP A 73 -9.11 14.94 1.73
C ASP A 73 -9.31 16.45 1.44
N SER A 74 -9.33 16.81 0.15
CA SER A 74 -9.48 18.20 -0.34
C SER A 74 -10.63 19.02 0.26
N ASN A 75 -11.68 18.38 0.80
CA ASN A 75 -12.85 19.01 1.42
C ASN A 75 -12.88 18.90 2.96
N ASP A 76 -11.82 18.36 3.57
CA ASP A 76 -11.70 17.99 4.99
C ASP A 76 -12.84 17.08 5.49
N ARG A 77 -13.51 16.35 4.60
CA ARG A 77 -14.69 15.56 4.95
C ARG A 77 -14.28 14.38 5.82
N LEU A 78 -13.20 13.70 5.46
CA LEU A 78 -12.67 12.58 6.25
C LEU A 78 -12.10 13.09 7.57
N SER A 79 -11.32 14.17 7.55
CA SER A 79 -10.77 14.80 8.75
C SER A 79 -11.86 15.21 9.73
N LYS A 80 -12.95 15.83 9.27
CA LYS A 80 -14.13 16.16 10.10
C LYS A 80 -14.81 14.92 10.67
N LEU A 81 -14.92 13.83 9.92
CA LEU A 81 -15.49 12.57 10.40
C LEU A 81 -14.62 11.91 11.46
N ILE A 82 -13.30 11.88 11.26
CA ILE A 82 -12.32 11.36 12.22
C ILE A 82 -12.41 12.16 13.53
N VAL A 83 -12.40 13.49 13.46
CA VAL A 83 -12.52 14.37 14.64
C VAL A 83 -13.84 14.10 15.39
N ARG A 84 -14.96 13.97 14.67
CA ARG A 84 -16.25 13.63 15.29
C ARG A 84 -16.19 12.26 15.97
N ARG A 85 -15.60 11.26 15.32
CA ARG A 85 -15.48 9.92 15.86
C ARG A 85 -14.58 9.87 17.11
N ILE A 86 -13.47 10.59 17.11
CA ILE A 86 -12.59 10.73 18.28
C ILE A 86 -13.37 11.31 19.47
N LYS A 87 -14.11 12.40 19.27
CA LYS A 87 -14.95 13.01 20.32
C LYS A 87 -16.03 12.08 20.86
N LEU A 88 -16.59 11.22 20.01
CA LEU A 88 -17.59 10.22 20.41
C LEU A 88 -16.98 9.05 21.19
N LYS A 89 -15.79 8.58 20.80
CA LYS A 89 -15.10 7.47 21.48
C LYS A 89 -14.47 7.91 22.81
N TYR A 90 -13.99 9.15 22.88
CA TYR A 90 -13.34 9.74 24.06
C TYR A 90 -14.16 10.94 24.57
N PRO A 91 -15.25 10.69 25.33
CA PRO A 91 -16.11 11.74 25.84
C PRO A 91 -15.43 12.64 26.88
N SER A 92 -14.37 12.15 27.54
CA SER A 92 -13.57 12.97 28.45
C SER A 92 -12.93 14.13 27.68
N SER A 93 -13.07 15.34 28.22
CA SER A 93 -12.57 16.55 27.55
C SER A 93 -11.05 16.60 27.45
N GLU A 94 -10.33 15.91 28.34
CA GLU A 94 -8.87 15.92 28.32
C GLU A 94 -8.32 14.97 27.25
N GLU A 95 -8.94 13.81 27.07
CA GLU A 95 -8.46 12.77 26.15
C GLU A 95 -8.58 13.19 24.69
N HIS A 96 -9.77 13.62 24.23
CA HIS A 96 -9.90 14.04 22.84
C HIS A 96 -9.15 15.35 22.56
N ARG A 97 -8.93 16.22 23.56
CA ARG A 97 -8.06 17.39 23.40
C ARG A 97 -6.60 16.98 23.25
N SER A 98 -6.16 15.97 23.98
CA SER A 98 -4.82 15.40 23.85
C SER A 98 -4.62 14.83 22.44
N ILE A 99 -5.56 14.02 21.94
CA ILE A 99 -5.49 13.42 20.59
C ILE A 99 -5.54 14.48 19.47
N LEU A 100 -6.31 15.54 19.65
CA LEU A 100 -6.48 16.61 18.65
C LEU A 100 -5.46 17.75 18.83
N ARG A 101 -4.53 17.63 19.78
CA ARG A 101 -3.54 18.67 20.06
C ARG A 101 -2.62 18.84 18.87
N PHE A 102 -2.46 20.09 18.44
CA PHE A 102 -1.46 20.45 17.46
C PHE A 102 -0.10 20.60 18.13
N ASP A 103 0.87 19.78 17.75
CA ASP A 103 2.25 19.85 18.20
C ASP A 103 3.17 20.06 16.99
N ASP A 104 3.76 21.25 16.91
CA ASP A 104 4.64 21.63 15.80
C ASP A 104 5.91 20.77 15.73
N ARG A 105 6.42 20.29 16.87
CA ARG A 105 7.62 19.43 16.89
C ARG A 105 7.31 18.07 16.31
N LEU A 106 6.22 17.46 16.78
CA LEU A 106 5.75 16.17 16.25
C LEU A 106 5.36 16.28 14.77
N ARG A 107 4.77 17.41 14.36
CA ARG A 107 4.46 17.67 12.96
C ARG A 107 5.72 17.69 12.09
N GLU A 108 6.79 18.34 12.53
CA GLU A 108 8.06 18.39 11.78
C GLU A 108 8.77 17.03 11.74
N GLU A 109 8.73 16.29 12.85
CA GLU A 109 9.19 14.90 12.93
C GLU A 109 8.48 14.03 11.89
N LEU A 110 7.15 14.04 11.89
CA LEU A 110 6.34 13.23 10.96
C LEU A 110 6.44 13.71 9.50
N ARG A 111 6.69 15.01 9.27
CA ARG A 111 7.01 15.54 7.94
C ARG A 111 8.33 14.99 7.43
N SER A 112 9.36 14.96 8.28
CA SER A 112 10.66 14.39 7.95
C SER A 112 10.54 12.89 7.66
N LEU A 113 9.77 12.17 8.49
CA LEU A 113 9.45 10.76 8.29
C LEU A 113 8.75 10.50 6.95
N MET A 114 7.76 11.32 6.59
CA MET A 114 7.08 11.24 5.29
C MET A 114 8.06 11.45 4.13
N GLY A 115 8.97 12.42 4.24
CA GLY A 115 10.00 12.66 3.23
C GLY A 115 10.96 11.48 3.04
N TRP A 116 11.43 10.89 4.16
CA TRP A 116 12.24 9.68 4.14
C TRP A 116 11.49 8.49 3.51
N PHE A 117 10.25 8.26 3.94
CA PHE A 117 9.41 7.19 3.42
C PHE A 117 9.19 7.31 1.91
N GLY A 118 8.89 8.52 1.43
CA GLY A 118 8.72 8.79 0.00
C GLY A 118 9.99 8.50 -0.81
N ALA A 119 11.16 8.85 -0.27
CA ALA A 119 12.45 8.56 -0.90
C ALA A 119 12.74 7.05 -0.97
N GLU A 120 12.48 6.30 0.10
CA GLU A 120 12.71 4.85 0.11
C GLU A 120 11.69 4.11 -0.77
N LEU A 121 10.42 4.51 -0.75
CA LEU A 121 9.40 3.95 -1.65
C LEU A 121 9.77 4.20 -3.12
N MET A 122 10.28 5.40 -3.44
CA MET A 122 10.77 5.71 -4.78
C MET A 122 11.93 4.81 -5.20
N LYS A 123 12.86 4.52 -4.29
CA LYS A 123 13.98 3.60 -4.53
C LYS A 123 13.47 2.18 -4.83
N ILE A 124 12.52 1.68 -4.04
CA ILE A 124 11.85 0.39 -4.29
C ILE A 124 11.17 0.38 -5.67
N CYS A 125 10.48 1.46 -6.03
CA CYS A 125 9.81 1.60 -7.34
C CYS A 125 10.77 1.57 -8.52
N LYS A 126 11.98 2.13 -8.36
CA LYS A 126 13.05 2.09 -9.38
C LYS A 126 13.63 0.68 -9.51
N LEU A 127 13.89 0.01 -8.38
CA LEU A 127 14.48 -1.34 -8.36
C LEU A 127 13.56 -2.42 -8.94
N ASN A 128 12.24 -2.24 -8.80
CA ASN A 128 11.24 -3.19 -9.30
C ASN A 128 10.59 -2.75 -10.62
N SER A 129 11.13 -1.72 -11.26
CA SER A 129 10.72 -1.35 -12.61
C SER A 129 11.19 -2.41 -13.61
N VAL A 130 10.24 -2.98 -14.34
CA VAL A 130 10.49 -3.99 -15.39
C VAL A 130 10.85 -3.37 -16.75
N SER A 131 10.73 -2.04 -16.90
CA SER A 131 11.16 -1.33 -18.11
C SER A 131 12.59 -0.83 -17.97
N THR A 132 13.50 -1.38 -18.77
CA THR A 132 14.92 -1.03 -18.83
C THR A 132 15.25 0.03 -19.90
N GLY A 133 14.32 0.30 -20.84
CA GLY A 133 14.60 1.10 -22.04
C GLY A 133 14.58 2.62 -21.88
N GLN A 134 14.18 3.15 -20.71
CA GLN A 134 14.12 4.60 -20.47
C GLN A 134 14.73 4.95 -19.11
N ALA A 135 15.74 5.83 -19.13
CA ALA A 135 16.32 6.39 -17.91
C ALA A 135 15.22 7.10 -17.11
N GLY A 136 15.12 6.80 -15.81
CA GLY A 136 14.10 7.36 -14.92
C GLY A 136 12.77 6.61 -14.90
N HIS A 137 12.66 5.45 -15.54
CA HIS A 137 11.45 4.64 -15.43
C HIS A 137 11.34 3.99 -14.04
N HIS A 138 10.26 4.29 -13.32
CA HIS A 138 9.90 3.64 -12.06
C HIS A 138 8.40 3.35 -12.01
N LEU A 139 8.01 2.45 -11.11
CA LEU A 139 6.61 2.18 -10.81
C LEU A 139 5.92 3.43 -10.26
N ALA A 140 4.62 3.59 -10.54
CA ALA A 140 3.83 4.63 -9.89
C ALA A 140 3.70 4.34 -8.39
N GLU A 141 3.45 5.38 -7.59
CA GLU A 141 3.23 5.23 -6.15
C GLU A 141 2.11 4.22 -5.85
N SER A 142 0.98 4.36 -6.55
CA SER A 142 -0.17 3.45 -6.41
C SER A 142 0.16 2.01 -6.78
N GLU A 143 1.09 1.78 -7.71
CA GLU A 143 1.53 0.44 -8.09
C GLU A 143 2.31 -0.22 -6.95
N ALA A 144 3.24 0.51 -6.35
CA ALA A 144 3.98 0.01 -5.19
C ALA A 144 3.08 -0.16 -3.97
N PHE A 145 2.18 0.80 -3.71
CA PHE A 145 1.27 0.75 -2.58
C PHE A 145 0.26 -0.41 -2.67
N LEU A 146 -0.31 -0.64 -3.85
CA LEU A 146 -1.27 -1.73 -4.08
C LEU A 146 -0.57 -3.07 -4.36
N GLY A 147 0.74 -3.08 -4.56
CA GLY A 147 1.49 -4.28 -4.89
C GLY A 147 1.14 -4.84 -6.28
N VAL A 148 0.96 -3.97 -7.27
CA VAL A 148 0.59 -4.33 -8.65
C VAL A 148 1.61 -3.74 -9.62
N ILE A 149 1.92 -4.47 -10.70
CA ILE A 149 2.68 -3.94 -11.83
C ILE A 149 1.74 -3.93 -13.04
N ILE A 150 1.31 -2.74 -13.45
CA ILE A 150 0.37 -2.56 -14.57
C ILE A 150 1.10 -2.70 -15.91
N MET A 151 2.41 -2.44 -15.94
CA MET A 151 3.18 -2.55 -17.17
C MET A 151 3.12 -3.98 -17.76
N PRO A 152 2.89 -4.11 -19.07
CA PRO A 152 3.07 -5.38 -19.76
C PRO A 152 4.56 -5.71 -19.86
N CYS A 153 4.92 -6.87 -19.33
CA CYS A 153 6.27 -7.42 -19.38
C CYS A 153 6.15 -8.95 -19.35
N ASP A 154 7.28 -9.64 -19.55
CA ASP A 154 7.32 -11.09 -19.46
C ASP A 154 6.77 -11.60 -18.11
N ARG A 155 5.97 -12.67 -18.15
CA ARG A 155 5.24 -13.18 -16.97
C ARG A 155 6.18 -13.59 -15.85
N PHE A 156 7.33 -14.19 -16.18
CA PHE A 156 8.30 -14.62 -15.18
C PHE A 156 8.97 -13.40 -14.53
N GLN A 157 9.41 -12.44 -15.33
CA GLN A 157 9.99 -11.18 -14.83
C GLN A 157 9.00 -10.41 -13.96
N LYS A 158 7.73 -10.31 -14.40
CA LYS A 158 6.64 -9.67 -13.64
C LYS A 158 6.46 -10.30 -12.27
N ARG A 159 6.39 -11.64 -12.21
CA ARG A 159 6.19 -12.39 -10.97
C ARG A 159 7.35 -12.18 -9.99
N THR A 160 8.58 -12.24 -10.48
CA THR A 160 9.77 -12.02 -9.65
C THR A 160 9.86 -10.59 -9.15
N ALA A 161 9.55 -9.61 -10.00
CA ALA A 161 9.50 -8.20 -9.60
C ALA A 161 8.38 -7.93 -8.57
N LEU A 162 7.20 -8.50 -8.76
CA LEU A 162 6.08 -8.39 -7.81
C LEU A 162 6.41 -8.99 -6.45
N SER A 163 7.01 -10.19 -6.42
CA SER A 163 7.36 -10.84 -5.15
C SER A 163 8.30 -9.98 -4.32
N ARG A 164 9.35 -9.42 -4.94
CA ARG A 164 10.30 -8.53 -4.26
C ARG A 164 9.67 -7.19 -3.88
N LEU A 165 8.83 -6.63 -4.75
CA LEU A 165 8.10 -5.40 -4.47
C LEU A 165 7.23 -5.54 -3.22
N LEU A 166 6.46 -6.63 -3.13
CA LEU A 166 5.59 -6.90 -1.99
C LEU A 166 6.39 -7.08 -0.70
N GLU A 167 7.48 -7.84 -0.74
CA GLU A 167 8.36 -8.03 0.41
C GLU A 167 8.94 -6.69 0.91
N GLN A 168 9.54 -5.91 0.02
CA GLN A 168 10.17 -4.63 0.35
C GLN A 168 9.17 -3.57 0.83
N THR A 169 8.01 -3.49 0.20
CA THR A 169 6.95 -2.55 0.61
C THR A 169 6.31 -2.97 1.93
N SER A 170 6.12 -4.27 2.17
CA SER A 170 5.62 -4.78 3.45
C SER A 170 6.57 -4.42 4.60
N GLU A 171 7.88 -4.61 4.42
CA GLU A 171 8.90 -4.22 5.39
C GLU A 171 8.88 -2.70 5.63
N LEU A 172 8.92 -1.90 4.56
CA LEU A 172 8.88 -0.44 4.65
C LEU A 172 7.61 0.06 5.36
N PHE A 173 6.44 -0.51 5.05
CA PHE A 173 5.18 -0.16 5.69
C PHE A 173 5.14 -0.58 7.16
N GLY A 174 5.80 -1.69 7.51
CA GLY A 174 5.99 -2.11 8.90
C GLY A 174 6.79 -1.08 9.69
N LEU A 175 7.96 -0.68 9.17
CA LEU A 175 8.81 0.35 9.78
C LEU A 175 8.09 1.69 9.92
N LEU A 176 7.36 2.10 8.87
CA LEU A 176 6.59 3.34 8.91
C LEU A 176 5.51 3.29 9.99
N LYS A 177 4.76 2.17 10.08
CA LYS A 177 3.72 2.00 11.10
C LYS A 177 4.29 2.04 12.51
N SER A 178 5.41 1.36 12.77
CA SER A 178 6.06 1.40 14.09
C SER A 178 6.52 2.80 14.46
N GLU A 179 7.07 3.55 13.50
CA GLU A 179 7.54 4.92 13.75
C GLU A 179 6.38 5.90 13.98
N ILE A 180 5.28 5.76 13.23
CA ILE A 180 4.07 6.58 13.44
C ILE A 180 3.47 6.30 14.81
N ILE A 181 3.28 5.02 15.18
CA ILE A 181 2.73 4.65 16.50
C ILE A 181 3.67 5.12 17.61
N GLY A 182 4.97 5.20 17.31
CA GLY A 182 6.02 5.42 18.28
C GLY A 182 6.28 4.12 19.03
N SER A 183 7.52 3.66 19.06
CA SER A 183 7.89 2.63 20.01
C SER A 183 7.60 3.16 21.42
N SER A 184 6.72 2.50 22.17
CA SER A 184 6.50 2.70 23.62
C SER A 184 7.74 2.27 24.44
N ALA A 185 8.94 2.54 23.92
CA ALA A 185 10.21 2.05 24.40
C ALA A 185 11.30 3.12 24.22
N ARG A 186 11.03 4.34 24.73
CA ARG A 186 11.98 4.86 25.72
C ARG A 186 11.53 4.29 27.06
N LYS A 187 11.81 3.00 27.28
CA LYS A 187 11.99 2.51 28.63
C LYS A 187 13.11 3.38 29.17
N THR A 188 12.79 4.22 30.14
CA THR A 188 13.76 4.98 30.90
C THR A 188 14.92 4.05 31.27
N ASP A 189 16.14 4.45 30.92
CA ASP A 189 17.39 3.79 31.32
C ASP A 189 17.57 3.88 32.86
N GLU A 190 16.69 3.26 33.64
CA GLU A 190 16.70 3.27 35.11
C GLU A 190 16.34 1.90 35.74
N GLU A 191 16.67 0.78 35.08
CA GLU A 191 16.82 -0.52 35.77
C GLU A 191 18.32 -0.86 35.91
N SER A 192 19.07 0.09 36.46
CA SER A 192 20.41 -0.11 37.03
C SER A 192 20.41 0.35 38.47
N ALA A 193 19.62 -0.30 39.30
CA ALA A 193 19.82 -0.31 40.74
C ALA A 193 19.54 -1.74 41.21
N GLU A 194 20.62 -2.42 41.60
CA GLU A 194 20.58 -3.66 42.35
C GLU A 194 19.63 -3.48 43.54
N ILE A 195 18.48 -4.18 43.50
CA ILE A 195 17.58 -4.26 44.65
C ILE A 195 18.18 -5.28 45.61
N ASP A 196 18.74 -4.75 46.69
CA ASP A 196 19.05 -5.51 47.89
C ASP A 196 17.75 -6.01 48.54
N GLU A 197 17.84 -7.19 49.11
CA GLU A 197 16.77 -8.10 49.48
C GLU A 197 15.81 -7.60 50.60
N LEU A 198 14.52 -8.00 50.46
CA LEU A 198 13.46 -8.19 51.48
C LEU A 198 12.54 -7.01 51.87
N ASP A 199 11.30 -7.04 51.37
CA ASP A 199 10.10 -6.83 52.21
C ASP A 199 8.89 -7.58 51.64
N ASP A 200 8.24 -8.34 52.52
CA ASP A 200 7.18 -9.32 52.24
C ASP A 200 5.84 -8.61 52.45
N ASN A 201 5.28 -7.97 51.41
CA ASN A 201 4.03 -7.22 51.53
C ASN A 201 3.11 -7.33 50.29
N ASP A 202 2.07 -8.14 50.45
CA ASP A 202 0.73 -8.13 49.82
C ASP A 202 0.62 -7.72 48.33
N TYR A 203 0.90 -8.67 47.44
CA TYR A 203 0.65 -8.59 45.99
C TYR A 203 -0.85 -8.62 45.66
N ARG A 204 -1.52 -7.47 45.67
CA ARG A 204 -2.88 -7.34 45.12
C ARG A 204 -3.24 -5.97 44.52
N SER A 205 -2.32 -5.35 43.78
CA SER A 205 -2.60 -4.08 43.05
C SER A 205 -1.91 -3.95 41.68
N GLY A 206 -1.92 -5.01 40.85
CA GLY A 206 -1.37 -4.96 39.47
C GLY A 206 -2.36 -4.54 38.37
N ASP A 207 -3.65 -4.82 38.53
CA ASP A 207 -4.64 -4.77 37.43
C ASP A 207 -5.08 -3.33 37.03
N SER A 208 -5.10 -2.38 37.97
CA SER A 208 -5.52 -0.99 37.66
C SER A 208 -4.42 -0.19 36.95
N SER A 209 -3.15 -0.43 37.28
CA SER A 209 -2.01 0.31 36.71
C SER A 209 -1.79 -0.06 35.24
N GLU A 210 -1.78 -1.36 34.93
CA GLU A 210 -1.59 -1.88 33.57
C GLU A 210 -2.68 -1.40 32.59
N ARG A 211 -3.95 -1.38 33.03
CA ARG A 211 -5.06 -0.88 32.19
C ARG A 211 -4.96 0.61 31.89
N THR A 212 -4.43 1.40 32.82
CA THR A 212 -4.22 2.83 32.59
C THR A 212 -3.04 3.11 31.66
N ALA A 213 -1.97 2.31 31.75
CA ALA A 213 -0.83 2.39 30.84
C ALA A 213 -1.24 2.05 29.40
N ASP A 214 -1.96 0.94 29.18
CA ASP A 214 -2.44 0.55 27.85
C ASP A 214 -3.37 1.62 27.24
N ARG A 215 -4.23 2.24 28.06
CA ARG A 215 -5.09 3.35 27.61
C ARG A 215 -4.29 4.57 27.17
N ASN A 216 -3.26 4.96 27.93
CA ASN A 216 -2.42 6.10 27.61
C ASN A 216 -1.60 5.85 26.34
N ASP A 217 -1.08 4.65 26.15
CA ASP A 217 -0.36 4.23 24.94
C ASP A 217 -1.25 4.31 23.70
N ARG A 218 -2.53 3.89 23.82
CA ARG A 218 -3.51 4.05 22.73
C ARG A 218 -3.80 5.51 22.40
N ILE A 219 -3.95 6.37 23.41
CA ILE A 219 -4.16 7.81 23.21
C ILE A 219 -2.95 8.44 22.53
N PHE A 220 -1.74 8.06 22.95
CA PHE A 220 -0.50 8.53 22.35
C PHE A 220 -0.37 8.09 20.88
N ALA A 221 -0.62 6.81 20.59
CA ALA A 221 -0.61 6.28 19.22
C ALA A 221 -1.66 6.99 18.33
N LEU A 222 -2.85 7.25 18.86
CA LEU A 222 -3.91 8.00 18.17
C LEU A 222 -3.51 9.44 17.87
N HIS A 223 -2.88 10.13 18.84
CA HIS A 223 -2.38 11.50 18.65
C HIS A 223 -1.35 11.54 17.51
N ARG A 224 -0.35 10.65 17.54
CA ARG A 224 0.67 10.58 16.49
C ARG A 224 0.09 10.24 15.12
N ALA A 225 -0.79 9.24 15.05
CA ALA A 225 -1.47 8.88 13.80
C ALA A 225 -2.35 10.02 13.26
N PHE A 226 -2.99 10.79 14.14
CA PHE A 226 -3.77 11.97 13.76
C PHE A 226 -2.87 13.06 13.18
N VAL A 227 -1.76 13.38 13.84
CA VAL A 227 -0.80 14.35 13.31
C VAL A 227 -0.23 13.86 11.97
N ALA A 228 0.10 12.59 11.83
CA ALA A 228 0.60 12.01 10.58
C ALA A 228 -0.42 12.16 9.43
N TRP A 229 -1.69 11.86 9.69
CA TRP A 229 -2.78 12.11 8.74
C TRP A 229 -2.83 13.59 8.33
N THR A 230 -2.78 14.52 9.29
CA THR A 230 -2.80 15.97 8.97
C THR A 230 -1.58 16.42 8.18
N VAL A 231 -0.40 15.86 8.44
CA VAL A 231 0.81 16.14 7.65
C VAL A 231 0.59 15.74 6.20
N ALA A 232 0.02 14.55 5.95
CA ALA A 232 -0.25 14.07 4.60
C ALA A 232 -1.28 14.93 3.85
N THR A 233 -2.39 15.30 4.51
CA THR A 233 -3.45 16.10 3.87
C THR A 233 -3.03 17.54 3.54
N HIS A 234 -2.14 18.13 4.35
CA HIS A 234 -1.63 19.48 4.14
C HIS A 234 -0.35 19.53 3.29
N SER A 235 0.18 18.37 2.87
CA SER A 235 1.35 18.30 2.01
C SER A 235 0.98 18.46 0.54
N GLN A 236 1.97 18.80 -0.28
CA GLN A 236 1.75 18.93 -1.73
C GLN A 236 1.43 17.56 -2.32
N SER A 237 0.32 17.44 -3.06
CA SER A 237 -0.16 16.17 -3.63
C SER A 237 0.74 15.59 -4.72
N ASN A 238 1.74 16.34 -5.16
CA ASN A 238 2.72 15.93 -6.15
C ASN A 238 3.97 15.27 -5.55
N LEU A 239 4.11 15.28 -4.22
CA LEU A 239 5.23 14.62 -3.56
C LEU A 239 4.98 13.12 -3.53
N PHE A 240 5.95 12.37 -4.03
CA PHE A 240 5.87 10.91 -4.08
C PHE A 240 5.87 10.33 -2.66
N GLY A 241 4.90 9.47 -2.38
CA GLY A 241 4.71 8.82 -1.07
C GLY A 241 3.73 9.55 -0.16
N THR A 242 3.28 10.76 -0.49
CA THR A 242 2.32 11.50 0.34
C THR A 242 0.98 10.79 0.46
N HIS A 243 0.45 10.25 -0.65
CA HIS A 243 -0.83 9.52 -0.63
C HIS A 243 -0.72 8.23 0.19
N SER A 244 0.31 7.44 -0.05
CA SER A 244 0.57 6.17 0.64
C SER A 244 0.78 6.40 2.14
N PHE A 245 1.56 7.41 2.52
CA PHE A 245 1.76 7.79 3.91
C PHE A 245 0.44 8.18 4.59
N GLY A 246 -0.38 8.98 3.90
CA GLY A 246 -1.71 9.37 4.37
C GLY A 246 -2.64 8.18 4.55
N PHE A 247 -2.71 7.26 3.57
CA PHE A 247 -3.53 6.05 3.69
C PHE A 247 -3.06 5.12 4.81
N ILE A 248 -1.75 5.00 5.05
CA ILE A 248 -1.21 4.21 6.16
C ILE A 248 -1.59 4.84 7.49
N SER A 249 -1.45 6.16 7.62
CA SER A 249 -1.83 6.92 8.82
C SER A 249 -3.33 6.81 9.10
N LEU A 250 -4.15 6.92 8.06
CA LEU A 250 -5.58 6.72 8.14
C LEU A 250 -5.92 5.29 8.57
N GLY A 251 -5.24 4.28 8.02
CA GLY A 251 -5.42 2.89 8.44
C GLY A 251 -5.13 2.68 9.92
N ILE A 252 -4.07 3.30 10.45
CA ILE A 252 -3.76 3.27 11.89
C ILE A 252 -4.88 3.92 12.70
N LEU A 253 -5.34 5.11 12.31
CA LEU A 253 -6.45 5.82 12.97
C LEU A 253 -7.73 4.99 12.99
N LEU A 254 -8.12 4.43 11.86
CA LEU A 254 -9.34 3.64 11.75
C LEU A 254 -9.25 2.37 12.59
N ASN A 255 -8.11 1.68 12.57
CA ASN A 255 -7.90 0.50 13.42
C ASN A 255 -8.07 0.86 14.90
N GLN A 256 -7.43 1.93 15.37
CA GLN A 256 -7.52 2.35 16.77
C GLN A 256 -8.92 2.89 17.17
N LEU A 257 -9.69 3.44 16.22
CA LEU A 257 -11.03 3.99 16.48
C LEU A 257 -12.18 2.98 16.36
N PHE A 258 -12.00 1.90 15.61
CA PHE A 258 -13.08 0.96 15.27
C PHE A 258 -12.83 -0.49 15.66
N LEU A 259 -11.59 -0.91 15.92
CA LEU A 259 -11.31 -2.20 16.54
C LEU A 259 -11.24 -2.00 18.06
N ASP A 260 -12.34 -2.35 18.73
CA ASP A 260 -12.40 -2.68 20.16
C ASP A 260 -12.79 -4.16 20.27
#